data_AF-A0A3E3DCB4-F1
#
_entry.id   AF-A0A3E3DCB4-F1
#
_cell.length_a   1.000
_cell.length_b   1.000
_cell.length_c   1.000
_cell.angle_alpha   90.00
_cell.angle_beta   90.00
_cell.angle_gamma   90.00
#
_symmetry.space_group_name_H-M   'P 1'
#
loop_
_entity.id
_entity.type
_entity.pdbx_description
1 polymer ?
#
loop_
_entity_poly.entity_id
_entity_poly.type
_entity_poly.pdbx_seq_one_letter_code
_entity_poly.pdbx_strand_id
1 'polypeptide(L)'
;MRENNNGGPLTGRAMALRPIREAAVFLLVLAALLLTPGKRAAADVIWTPDDSFYDQHYEDCDYEGRRYYANGADGYVTVMESPEKRNVLDVLANGPVLYVSMTYDKGMSGKWGLVQYVLNDEGQPAEDYSWDEGATVGWIKMEELLSVYDGYSFAEEHRAEIQETDEGAAPKVVMPDTGTIYLWEYPGSEISYGTLESMESEISIDQTYQDPGGDLWGHSGYYFGYRNFWINLSDPGEANPELKPQEKPKLIPPADRKTLESLPKTGRSGLVLPLTVAGLIVLTIVLTTLVIRFMAVKKRDEEKTADGGRKES
;
A
#
# COMPACT_ATOMS: atom_id res chain seq x y z
N MET A 1 14.15 52.33 -78.56
CA MET A 1 13.07 51.99 -77.60
C MET A 1 13.25 50.52 -77.25
N ARG A 2 13.58 50.23 -75.98
CA ARG A 2 13.97 48.92 -75.39
C ARG A 2 15.23 48.25 -75.95
N GLU A 3 16.24 48.17 -75.09
CA GLU A 3 17.38 47.26 -75.21
C GLU A 3 17.57 46.45 -73.91
N ASN A 4 18.27 45.34 -74.10
CA ASN A 4 18.40 44.11 -73.31
C ASN A 4 19.12 44.19 -71.95
N ASN A 5 18.87 43.13 -71.15
CA ASN A 5 19.75 42.33 -70.27
C ASN A 5 20.66 42.94 -69.19
N ASN A 6 20.52 42.36 -67.98
CA ASN A 6 21.52 41.91 -66.97
C ASN A 6 20.86 42.03 -65.58
N GLY A 7 20.96 41.14 -64.58
CA GLY A 7 21.79 39.98 -64.27
C GLY A 7 21.98 39.95 -62.73
N GLY A 8 21.60 38.85 -62.05
CA GLY A 8 22.01 38.50 -60.65
C GLY A 8 21.09 38.91 -59.48
N PRO A 9 21.30 38.38 -58.26
CA PRO A 9 21.05 36.98 -57.88
C PRO A 9 20.07 36.81 -56.69
N LEU A 10 19.59 35.57 -56.54
CA LEU A 10 18.75 35.06 -55.44
C LEU A 10 19.42 35.28 -54.07
N THR A 11 18.76 35.99 -53.16
CA THR A 11 19.08 35.98 -51.73
C THR A 11 18.04 35.17 -50.96
N GLY A 12 18.45 33.97 -50.56
CA GLY A 12 17.72 33.13 -49.63
C GLY A 12 17.61 33.81 -48.27
N ARG A 13 16.38 33.97 -47.79
CA ARG A 13 16.09 34.41 -46.44
C ARG A 13 16.37 33.22 -45.51
N ALA A 14 17.36 33.37 -44.64
CA ALA A 14 17.71 32.39 -43.62
C ALA A 14 16.47 31.99 -42.80
N MET A 15 16.10 30.70 -42.87
CA MET A 15 15.07 30.13 -42.00
C MET A 15 15.66 30.06 -40.59
N ALA A 16 15.07 30.81 -39.68
CA ALA A 16 15.49 30.91 -38.29
C ALA A 16 15.53 29.51 -37.64
N LEU A 17 16.69 29.11 -37.13
CA LEU A 17 16.92 27.85 -36.39
C LEU A 17 16.45 27.88 -34.93
N ARG A 18 15.76 28.94 -34.49
CA ARG A 18 15.24 29.06 -33.11
C ARG A 18 14.01 28.18 -32.77
N PRO A 19 13.00 27.99 -33.63
CA PRO A 19 11.77 27.27 -33.22
C PRO A 19 11.98 25.76 -33.07
N ILE A 20 13.05 25.20 -33.67
CA ILE A 20 13.34 23.76 -33.63
C ILE A 20 13.89 23.35 -32.25
N ARG A 21 14.66 24.22 -31.59
CA ARG A 21 15.19 23.94 -30.24
C ARG A 21 14.08 23.97 -29.18
N GLU A 22 13.18 24.95 -29.26
CA GLU A 22 12.06 25.07 -28.32
C GLU A 22 11.04 23.94 -28.52
N ALA A 23 10.75 23.56 -29.78
CA ALA A 23 9.88 22.42 -30.08
C ALA A 23 10.47 21.08 -29.62
N ALA A 24 11.79 20.88 -29.75
CA ALA A 24 12.45 19.66 -29.29
C ALA A 24 12.48 19.54 -27.75
N VAL A 25 12.71 20.66 -27.04
CA VAL A 25 12.62 20.70 -25.57
C VAL A 25 11.18 20.46 -25.11
N PHE A 26 10.20 21.05 -25.78
CA PHE A 26 8.78 20.84 -25.47
C PHE A 26 8.36 19.38 -25.68
N LEU A 27 8.78 18.74 -26.77
CA LEU A 27 8.50 17.33 -27.04
C LEU A 27 9.21 16.38 -26.04
N LEU A 28 10.42 16.72 -25.59
CA LEU A 28 11.13 15.95 -24.56
C LEU A 28 10.45 16.07 -23.19
N VAL A 29 9.98 17.27 -22.82
CA VAL A 29 9.21 17.48 -21.59
C VAL A 29 7.86 16.75 -21.66
N LEU A 30 7.19 16.79 -22.81
CA LEU A 30 5.93 16.08 -23.03
C LEU A 30 6.12 14.55 -22.97
N ALA A 31 7.19 14.03 -23.59
CA ALA A 31 7.52 12.62 -23.53
C ALA A 31 7.90 12.18 -22.10
N ALA A 32 8.59 13.02 -21.33
CA ALA A 32 8.88 12.77 -19.92
C ALA A 32 7.61 12.76 -19.05
N LEU A 33 6.63 13.64 -19.33
CA LEU A 33 5.32 13.68 -18.67
C LEU A 33 4.40 12.52 -19.08
N LEU A 34 4.54 11.98 -20.29
CA LEU A 34 3.77 10.81 -20.76
C LEU A 34 4.37 9.48 -20.30
N LEU A 35 5.64 9.47 -19.88
CA LEU A 35 6.33 8.32 -19.29
C LEU A 35 6.22 8.28 -17.77
N THR A 36 5.65 9.30 -17.12
CA THR A 36 5.23 9.16 -15.72
C THR A 36 4.00 8.25 -15.69
N PRO A 37 4.05 7.08 -15.02
CA PRO A 37 2.87 6.27 -14.85
C PRO A 37 1.80 7.14 -14.20
N GLY A 38 0.69 7.34 -14.92
CA GLY A 38 -0.42 8.13 -14.43
C GLY A 38 -0.88 7.53 -13.12
N LYS A 39 -0.82 8.31 -12.04
CA LYS A 39 -1.44 7.92 -10.77
C LYS A 39 -2.91 7.69 -11.07
N ARG A 40 -3.32 6.43 -11.13
CA ARG A 40 -4.73 6.06 -11.16
C ARG A 40 -5.30 6.58 -9.85
N ALA A 41 -6.18 7.57 -9.94
CA ALA A 41 -6.88 8.06 -8.77
C ALA A 41 -7.91 6.98 -8.38
N ALA A 42 -7.53 6.08 -7.47
CA ALA A 42 -8.48 5.30 -6.70
C ALA A 42 -9.12 6.26 -5.69
N ALA A 43 -10.43 6.47 -5.79
CA ALA A 43 -11.14 7.48 -5.02
C ALA A 43 -11.37 7.09 -3.55
N ASP A 44 -10.85 5.95 -3.10
CA ASP A 44 -10.71 5.60 -1.68
C ASP A 44 -9.27 5.19 -1.43
N VAL A 45 -8.49 6.09 -0.83
CA VAL A 45 -7.11 5.79 -0.41
C VAL A 45 -7.21 4.95 0.86
N ILE A 46 -7.43 3.65 0.69
CA ILE A 46 -7.14 2.68 1.75
C ILE A 46 -5.61 2.66 1.89
N TRP A 47 -5.13 2.77 3.14
CA TRP A 47 -3.72 2.62 3.43
C TRP A 47 -3.22 1.28 2.87
N THR A 48 -2.10 1.31 2.15
CA THR A 48 -1.49 0.13 1.52
C THR A 48 -0.01 0.10 1.85
N PRO A 49 0.54 -1.06 2.26
CA PRO A 49 1.98 -1.19 2.54
C PRO A 49 2.82 -0.87 1.30
N ASP A 50 4.01 -0.28 1.50
CA ASP A 50 4.96 0.02 0.43
C ASP A 50 5.63 -1.27 -0.10
N ASP A 51 4.96 -1.93 -1.04
CA ASP A 51 5.44 -3.15 -1.69
C ASP A 51 5.33 -3.10 -3.22
N SER A 52 6.48 -3.14 -3.88
CA SER A 52 6.57 -3.12 -5.35
C SER A 52 5.86 -4.29 -6.06
N PHE A 53 5.70 -5.45 -5.41
CA PHE A 53 4.97 -6.56 -6.02
C PHE A 53 3.47 -6.26 -5.99
N TYR A 54 2.94 -5.84 -4.84
CA TYR A 54 1.58 -5.35 -4.70
C TYR A 54 1.24 -4.26 -5.73
N ASP A 55 2.08 -3.22 -5.86
CA ASP A 55 1.84 -2.13 -6.81
C ASP A 55 1.67 -2.60 -8.26
N GLN A 56 2.39 -3.65 -8.64
CA GLN A 56 2.33 -4.23 -9.99
C GLN A 56 1.13 -5.15 -10.20
N HIS A 57 0.59 -5.73 -9.12
CA HIS A 57 -0.48 -6.74 -9.14
C HIS A 57 -1.73 -6.28 -8.38
N TYR A 58 -1.88 -4.98 -8.16
CA TYR A 58 -2.97 -4.40 -7.36
C TYR A 58 -4.35 -4.89 -7.81
N GLU A 59 -4.59 -4.97 -9.12
CA GLU A 59 -5.87 -5.42 -9.69
C GLU A 59 -6.16 -6.90 -9.44
N ASP A 60 -5.14 -7.68 -9.10
CA ASP A 60 -5.22 -9.11 -8.80
C ASP A 60 -5.19 -9.39 -7.28
N CYS A 61 -5.18 -8.34 -6.45
CA CYS A 61 -5.15 -8.48 -4.99
C CYS A 61 -6.52 -8.16 -4.38
N ASP A 62 -6.92 -8.96 -3.39
CA ASP A 62 -8.13 -8.74 -2.61
C ASP A 62 -7.79 -8.15 -1.24
N TYR A 63 -8.59 -7.17 -0.80
CA TYR A 63 -8.49 -6.65 0.57
C TYR A 63 -8.89 -7.74 1.58
N GLU A 64 -8.05 -7.99 2.58
CA GLU A 64 -8.34 -8.94 3.67
C GLU A 64 -8.60 -8.16 4.97
N GLY A 65 -7.61 -7.38 5.41
CA GLY A 65 -7.76 -6.47 6.56
C GLY A 65 -7.99 -7.16 7.90
N ARG A 66 -7.37 -8.32 8.14
CA ARG A 66 -7.61 -9.17 9.33
C ARG A 66 -6.32 -9.54 10.05
N ARG A 67 -6.45 -9.95 11.31
CA ARG A 67 -5.33 -10.37 12.18
C ARG A 67 -5.20 -11.89 12.19
N TYR A 68 -3.97 -12.38 12.17
CA TYR A 68 -3.66 -13.80 12.17
C TYR A 68 -2.50 -14.12 13.10
N TYR A 69 -2.58 -15.25 13.79
CA TYR A 69 -1.43 -15.86 14.44
C TYR A 69 -0.50 -16.49 13.40
N ALA A 70 0.80 -16.23 13.52
CA ALA A 70 1.83 -17.03 12.86
C ALA A 70 1.74 -18.47 13.39
N ASN A 71 1.48 -19.45 12.51
CA ASN A 71 1.16 -20.82 12.91
C ASN A 71 1.59 -21.86 11.88
N GLY A 72 2.81 -21.73 11.35
CA GLY A 72 3.35 -22.67 10.36
C GLY A 72 3.68 -24.04 10.97
N ALA A 73 3.62 -25.08 10.14
CA ALA A 73 3.76 -26.47 10.58
C ALA A 73 5.11 -26.79 11.25
N ASP A 74 6.17 -26.09 10.86
CA ASP A 74 7.53 -26.26 11.38
C ASP A 74 7.82 -25.42 12.64
N GLY A 75 6.80 -24.78 13.21
CA GLY A 75 6.95 -23.89 14.38
C GLY A 75 7.34 -22.45 14.00
N TYR A 76 7.32 -22.11 12.72
CA TYR A 76 7.62 -20.78 12.19
C TYR A 76 6.90 -20.54 10.86
N VAL A 77 6.81 -19.27 10.46
CA VAL A 77 6.33 -18.82 9.15
C VAL A 77 7.45 -18.12 8.38
N THR A 78 7.40 -18.19 7.05
CA THR A 78 8.41 -17.56 6.19
C THR A 78 7.85 -16.29 5.54
N VAL A 79 8.55 -15.18 5.72
CA VAL A 79 8.21 -13.90 5.08
C VAL A 79 8.99 -13.79 3.78
N MET A 80 8.28 -13.74 2.67
CA MET A 80 8.82 -13.73 1.31
C MET A 80 8.79 -12.33 0.73
N GLU A 81 9.73 -12.01 -0.17
CA GLU A 81 9.74 -10.74 -0.89
C GLU A 81 8.56 -10.61 -1.86
N SER A 82 8.11 -11.73 -2.43
CA SER A 82 6.93 -11.76 -3.29
C SER A 82 6.35 -13.17 -3.39
N PRO A 83 5.05 -13.32 -3.67
CA PRO A 83 4.39 -14.63 -3.86
C PRO A 83 4.95 -15.48 -5.02
N GLU A 84 5.65 -14.85 -5.97
CA GLU A 84 6.15 -15.48 -7.20
C GLU A 84 7.64 -15.82 -7.17
N LYS A 85 8.39 -15.33 -6.18
CA LYS A 85 9.83 -15.55 -6.05
C LYS A 85 10.16 -16.26 -4.75
N ARG A 86 11.31 -16.94 -4.72
CA ARG A 86 11.80 -17.69 -3.55
C ARG A 86 12.73 -16.88 -2.64
N ASN A 87 12.64 -15.55 -2.68
CA ASN A 87 13.48 -14.69 -1.87
C ASN A 87 12.88 -14.56 -0.46
N VAL A 88 13.61 -15.05 0.54
CA VAL A 88 13.20 -15.04 1.95
C VAL A 88 13.69 -13.75 2.59
N LEU A 89 12.76 -12.89 3.02
CA LEU A 89 13.07 -11.67 3.80
C LEU A 89 13.34 -12.02 5.26
N ASP A 90 12.47 -12.85 5.84
CA ASP A 90 12.51 -13.14 7.27
C ASP A 90 11.87 -14.49 7.60
N VAL A 91 12.06 -14.93 8.84
CA VAL A 91 11.45 -16.13 9.41
C VAL A 91 11.00 -15.81 10.83
N LEU A 92 9.70 -15.93 11.08
CA LEU A 92 9.09 -15.58 12.37
C LEU A 92 8.65 -16.84 13.09
N ALA A 93 9.01 -16.97 14.36
CA ALA A 93 8.49 -18.05 15.21
C ALA A 93 6.94 -17.99 15.28
N ASN A 94 6.29 -19.13 15.49
CA ASN A 94 4.85 -19.14 15.72
C ASN A 94 4.45 -18.40 17.00
N GLY A 95 3.21 -17.90 17.03
CA GLY A 95 2.64 -17.23 18.20
C GLY A 95 2.29 -15.76 18.01
N PRO A 96 3.17 -14.91 17.46
CA PRO A 96 2.86 -13.50 17.24
C PRO A 96 1.65 -13.30 16.32
N VAL A 97 0.94 -12.20 16.55
CA VAL A 97 -0.17 -11.76 15.70
C VAL A 97 0.36 -10.83 14.61
N LEU A 98 -0.07 -11.05 13.38
CA LEU A 98 0.27 -10.28 12.20
C LEU A 98 -1.01 -9.74 11.56
N TYR A 99 -0.98 -8.48 11.12
CA TYR A 99 -2.04 -7.91 10.31
C TYR A 99 -1.81 -8.23 8.84
N VAL A 100 -2.77 -8.90 8.20
CA VAL A 100 -2.78 -9.17 6.76
C VAL A 100 -3.68 -8.14 6.10
N SER A 101 -3.06 -7.26 5.31
CA SER A 101 -3.76 -6.16 4.63
C SER A 101 -4.43 -6.62 3.34
N MET A 102 -3.68 -7.32 2.49
CA MET A 102 -4.07 -7.73 1.15
C MET A 102 -3.76 -9.21 0.95
N THR A 103 -4.44 -9.84 0.01
CA THR A 103 -4.16 -11.22 -0.38
C THR A 103 -4.01 -11.40 -1.88
N TYR A 104 -3.25 -12.41 -2.27
CA TYR A 104 -2.97 -12.76 -3.67
C TYR A 104 -3.04 -14.28 -3.85
N ASP A 105 -3.91 -14.76 -4.74
CA ASP A 105 -4.23 -16.18 -4.93
C ASP A 105 -3.49 -16.84 -6.11
N LYS A 106 -2.77 -16.06 -6.92
CA LYS A 106 -2.03 -16.52 -8.11
C LYS A 106 -0.54 -16.78 -7.86
N GLY A 107 -0.12 -16.89 -6.60
CA GLY A 107 1.28 -17.13 -6.23
C GLY A 107 1.79 -18.53 -6.61
N MET A 108 3.06 -18.82 -6.33
CA MET A 108 3.69 -20.13 -6.65
C MET A 108 2.94 -21.34 -6.06
N SER A 109 2.30 -21.15 -4.90
CA SER A 109 1.45 -22.15 -4.24
C SER A 109 0.49 -21.48 -3.25
N GLY A 110 -0.81 -21.72 -3.40
CA GLY A 110 -1.83 -21.26 -2.46
C GLY A 110 -2.05 -19.73 -2.42
N LYS A 111 -2.87 -19.30 -1.47
CA LYS A 111 -3.18 -17.88 -1.19
C LYS A 111 -2.09 -17.27 -0.31
N TRP A 112 -1.66 -16.05 -0.63
CA TRP A 112 -0.64 -15.29 0.09
C TRP A 112 -1.25 -14.06 0.73
N GLY A 113 -0.71 -13.64 1.88
CA GLY A 113 -1.10 -12.45 2.62
C GLY A 113 0.06 -11.46 2.76
N LEU A 114 -0.21 -10.18 2.51
CA LEU A 114 0.72 -9.08 2.65
C LEU A 114 0.72 -8.57 4.10
N VAL A 115 1.89 -8.65 4.75
CA VAL A 115 2.11 -8.22 6.13
C VAL A 115 3.12 -7.07 6.19
N GLN A 116 2.93 -6.20 7.19
CA GLN A 116 3.88 -5.15 7.56
C GLN A 116 4.09 -5.17 9.07
N TYR A 117 5.33 -5.18 9.52
CA TYR A 117 5.67 -5.22 10.94
C TYR A 117 7.05 -4.63 11.22
N VAL A 118 7.27 -4.21 12.47
CA VAL A 118 8.60 -3.91 13.02
C VAL A 118 8.94 -4.91 14.10
N LEU A 119 10.22 -5.18 14.31
CA LEU A 119 10.64 -6.00 15.44
C LEU A 119 10.80 -5.12 16.68
N ASN A 120 10.18 -5.52 17.78
CA ASN A 120 10.40 -4.90 19.08
C ASN A 120 11.78 -5.29 19.67
N ASP A 121 12.13 -4.75 20.85
CA ASP A 121 13.40 -5.03 21.52
C ASP A 121 13.63 -6.53 21.84
N GLU A 122 12.55 -7.31 21.90
CA GLU A 122 12.57 -8.76 22.13
C GLU A 122 12.67 -9.57 20.83
N GLY A 123 12.70 -8.90 19.67
CA GLY A 123 12.76 -9.51 18.35
C GLY A 123 11.42 -10.10 17.90
N GLN A 124 10.30 -9.69 18.49
CA GLN A 124 8.96 -10.11 18.09
C GLN A 124 8.34 -9.08 17.14
N PRO A 125 7.56 -9.51 16.14
CA PRO A 125 6.85 -8.58 15.26
C PRO A 125 5.79 -7.84 16.08
N ALA A 126 5.80 -6.52 15.95
CA ALA A 126 4.77 -5.61 16.41
C ALA A 126 4.13 -4.93 15.21
N GLU A 127 2.84 -4.66 15.30
CA GLU A 127 2.11 -3.93 14.26
C GLU A 127 2.73 -2.55 14.08
N ASP A 128 3.05 -2.20 12.83
CA ASP A 128 3.58 -0.90 12.46
C ASP A 128 2.61 -0.20 11.53
N TYR A 129 1.98 0.86 12.05
CA TYR A 129 1.09 1.74 11.30
C TYR A 129 1.79 3.04 10.86
N SER A 130 3.11 3.15 11.11
CA SER A 130 3.88 4.32 10.76
C SER A 130 4.24 4.32 9.27
N TRP A 131 4.50 5.52 8.75
CA TRP A 131 5.07 5.72 7.41
C TRP A 131 6.60 5.66 7.44
N ASP A 132 7.19 5.11 8.52
CA ASP A 132 8.64 5.19 8.74
C ASP A 132 9.38 4.16 7.89
N GLU A 133 10.56 4.58 7.42
CA GLU A 133 11.52 3.69 6.78
C GLU A 133 12.10 2.73 7.83
N GLY A 134 11.54 1.53 7.94
CA GLY A 134 12.01 0.54 8.91
C GLY A 134 11.15 -0.72 9.03
N ALA A 135 9.89 -0.66 8.61
CA ALA A 135 9.01 -1.82 8.60
C ALA A 135 9.49 -2.88 7.61
N THR A 136 9.41 -4.15 8.02
CA THR A 136 9.48 -5.27 7.10
C THR A 136 8.12 -5.42 6.44
N VAL A 137 8.08 -5.28 5.11
CA VAL A 137 6.90 -5.52 4.29
C VAL A 137 7.16 -6.76 3.44
N GLY A 138 6.27 -7.74 3.50
CA GLY A 138 6.45 -8.99 2.78
C GLY A 138 5.21 -9.89 2.77
N TRP A 139 5.37 -11.05 2.17
CA TRP A 139 4.27 -11.97 1.88
C TRP A 139 4.44 -13.29 2.62
N ILE A 140 3.39 -13.73 3.31
CA ILE A 140 3.34 -15.03 4.00
C ILE A 140 2.24 -15.87 3.35
N LYS A 141 2.39 -17.20 3.34
CA LYS A 141 1.31 -18.06 2.88
C LYS A 141 0.16 -18.06 3.89
N MET A 142 -1.06 -17.85 3.42
CA MET A 142 -2.25 -17.88 4.28
C MET A 142 -2.48 -19.26 4.93
N GLU A 143 -1.99 -20.34 4.32
CA GLU A 143 -2.07 -21.70 4.90
C GLU A 143 -1.22 -21.88 6.18
N GLU A 144 -0.24 -21.01 6.40
CA GLU A 144 0.63 -21.01 7.58
C GLU A 144 0.12 -20.04 8.67
N LEU A 145 -1.04 -19.42 8.45
CA LEU A 145 -1.64 -18.44 9.33
C LEU A 145 -2.96 -18.98 9.90
N LEU A 146 -3.23 -18.64 11.16
CA LEU A 146 -4.49 -18.96 11.81
C LEU A 146 -5.21 -17.67 12.19
N SER A 147 -6.45 -17.48 11.75
CA SER A 147 -7.21 -16.26 12.03
C SER A 147 -7.36 -16.03 13.53
N VAL A 148 -7.10 -14.80 13.98
CA VAL A 148 -7.55 -14.34 15.29
C VAL A 148 -9.07 -14.20 15.21
N TYR A 149 -9.78 -14.74 16.20
CA TYR A 149 -11.24 -14.67 16.22
C TYR A 149 -11.69 -13.21 16.26
N ASP A 150 -12.50 -12.83 15.28
CA ASP A 150 -12.95 -11.47 14.98
C ASP A 150 -14.42 -11.48 14.51
N GLY A 151 -14.96 -10.30 14.16
CA GLY A 151 -16.34 -10.17 13.67
C GLY A 151 -16.67 -11.05 12.46
N TYR A 152 -15.71 -11.27 11.55
CA TYR A 152 -15.90 -12.18 10.42
C TYR A 152 -16.00 -13.65 10.87
N SER A 153 -15.13 -14.08 11.79
CA SER A 153 -15.16 -15.42 12.36
C SER A 153 -16.50 -15.70 13.07
N PHE A 154 -16.98 -14.72 13.83
CA PHE A 154 -18.29 -14.75 14.46
C PHE A 154 -19.42 -14.89 13.44
N ALA A 155 -19.39 -14.06 12.38
CA ALA A 155 -20.42 -14.09 11.34
C ALA A 155 -20.47 -15.41 10.58
N GLU A 156 -19.32 -16.08 10.39
CA GLU A 156 -19.27 -17.41 9.79
C GLU A 156 -19.83 -18.49 10.70
N GLU A 157 -19.47 -18.47 11.98
CA GLU A 157 -19.94 -19.43 12.99
C GLU A 157 -21.45 -19.33 13.24
N HIS A 158 -21.96 -18.10 13.38
CA HIS A 158 -23.35 -17.79 13.71
C HIS A 158 -24.20 -17.45 12.49
N ARG A 159 -23.75 -17.78 11.28
CA ARG A 159 -24.43 -17.45 10.01
C ARG A 159 -25.93 -17.80 10.00
N ALA A 160 -26.30 -18.91 10.64
CA ALA A 160 -27.70 -19.36 10.70
C ALA A 160 -28.57 -18.57 11.69
N GLU A 161 -27.96 -17.86 12.63
CA GLU A 161 -28.61 -17.09 13.70
C GLU A 161 -28.65 -15.59 13.36
N ILE A 162 -27.73 -15.14 12.49
CA ILE A 162 -27.66 -13.78 11.99
C ILE A 162 -28.74 -13.53 10.93
N GLN A 163 -29.43 -12.40 11.06
CA GLN A 163 -30.48 -11.96 10.15
C GLN A 163 -30.05 -10.69 9.43
N GLU A 164 -30.03 -10.75 8.09
CA GLU A 164 -29.88 -9.56 7.24
C GLU A 164 -31.07 -8.62 7.43
N THR A 165 -30.81 -7.32 7.39
CA THR A 165 -31.82 -6.30 7.61
C THR A 165 -31.89 -5.32 6.45
N ASP A 166 -33.10 -5.10 5.94
CA ASP A 166 -33.35 -4.06 4.93
C ASP A 166 -33.35 -2.68 5.59
N GLU A 167 -32.87 -1.64 4.89
CA GLU A 167 -32.77 -0.25 5.42
C GLU A 167 -34.07 0.27 6.06
N GLY A 168 -35.24 -0.17 5.57
CA GLY A 168 -36.55 0.26 6.08
C GLY A 168 -37.02 -0.44 7.35
N ALA A 169 -36.42 -1.57 7.71
CA ALA A 169 -36.75 -2.39 8.87
C ALA A 169 -35.62 -2.44 9.92
N ALA A 170 -34.47 -1.83 9.61
CA ALA A 170 -33.30 -1.75 10.48
C ALA A 170 -33.65 -1.15 11.84
N PRO A 171 -33.30 -1.85 12.95
CA PRO A 171 -33.33 -1.25 14.27
C PRO A 171 -32.48 0.02 14.29
N LYS A 172 -32.96 1.04 15.00
CA LYS A 172 -32.23 2.29 15.17
C LYS A 172 -31.37 2.23 16.42
N VAL A 173 -30.13 2.67 16.31
CA VAL A 173 -29.28 2.89 17.48
C VAL A 173 -29.75 4.15 18.20
N VAL A 174 -29.92 4.06 19.53
CA VAL A 174 -30.30 5.18 20.38
C VAL A 174 -29.15 5.47 21.34
N MET A 175 -28.77 6.74 21.47
CA MET A 175 -27.77 7.13 22.47
C MET A 175 -28.28 6.79 23.87
N PRO A 176 -27.50 6.03 24.67
CA PRO A 176 -27.87 5.69 26.04
C PRO A 176 -27.77 6.91 26.97
N ASP A 177 -28.43 6.86 28.12
CA ASP A 177 -28.38 7.92 29.14
C ASP A 177 -26.97 8.19 29.68
N THR A 178 -26.08 7.19 29.58
CA THR A 178 -24.66 7.31 29.91
C THR A 178 -23.90 8.23 28.94
N GLY A 179 -24.46 8.50 27.76
CA GLY A 179 -23.85 9.31 26.71
C GLY A 179 -22.74 8.61 25.93
N THR A 180 -22.54 7.30 26.12
CA THR A 180 -21.49 6.52 25.44
C THR A 180 -22.05 5.22 24.90
N ILE A 181 -21.90 4.99 23.59
CA ILE A 181 -22.17 3.69 22.95
C ILE A 181 -20.87 2.89 22.92
N TYR A 182 -20.93 1.63 23.33
CA TYR A 182 -19.81 0.69 23.19
C TYR A 182 -19.90 -0.08 21.87
N LEU A 183 -18.79 -0.10 21.14
CA LEU A 183 -18.61 -0.87 19.92
C LEU A 183 -17.83 -2.14 20.27
N TRP A 184 -18.23 -3.25 19.67
CA TRP A 184 -17.66 -4.57 19.90
C TRP A 184 -17.22 -5.20 18.58
N GLU A 185 -16.14 -5.98 18.59
CA GLU A 185 -15.73 -6.72 17.39
C GLU A 185 -16.75 -7.79 17.02
N TYR A 186 -17.38 -8.39 18.03
CA TYR A 186 -18.47 -9.35 17.94
C TYR A 186 -19.21 -9.42 19.28
N PRO A 187 -20.47 -9.90 19.31
CA PRO A 187 -21.20 -10.17 20.54
C PRO A 187 -20.40 -11.08 21.49
N GLY A 188 -20.00 -10.54 22.64
CA GLY A 188 -19.26 -11.26 23.67
C GLY A 188 -17.74 -11.26 23.54
N SER A 189 -17.19 -10.37 22.71
CA SER A 189 -15.77 -10.06 22.72
C SER A 189 -15.33 -9.55 24.11
N GLU A 190 -14.18 -9.99 24.62
CA GLU A 190 -13.56 -9.46 25.85
C GLU A 190 -13.04 -8.03 25.68
N ILE A 191 -12.83 -7.62 24.43
CA ILE A 191 -12.22 -6.33 24.09
C ILE A 191 -13.27 -5.50 23.33
N SER A 192 -13.54 -4.31 23.85
CA SER A 192 -14.30 -3.29 23.13
C SER A 192 -13.49 -2.82 21.92
N TYR A 193 -14.14 -2.77 20.77
CA TYR A 193 -13.60 -2.24 19.53
C TYR A 193 -13.41 -0.71 19.60
N GLY A 194 -14.25 -0.03 20.36
CA GLY A 194 -14.20 1.41 20.55
C GLY A 194 -15.45 1.95 21.24
N THR A 195 -15.53 3.27 21.35
CA THR A 195 -16.68 3.96 21.93
C THR A 195 -17.11 5.14 21.06
N LEU A 196 -18.40 5.47 21.10
CA LEU A 196 -18.95 6.69 20.50
C LEU A 196 -19.59 7.55 21.59
N GLU A 197 -19.09 8.77 21.76
CA GLU A 197 -19.65 9.77 22.70
C GLU A 197 -20.72 10.65 22.04
N SER A 198 -20.89 10.55 20.72
CA SER A 198 -21.93 11.25 19.98
C SER A 198 -22.24 10.56 18.65
N MET A 199 -23.44 10.79 18.12
CA MET A 199 -23.87 10.33 16.80
C MET A 199 -24.01 11.53 15.85
N GLU A 200 -23.07 11.67 14.92
CA GLU A 200 -23.14 12.69 13.86
C GLU A 200 -24.22 12.38 12.81
N SER A 201 -24.51 11.09 12.62
CA SER A 201 -25.60 10.61 11.76
C SER A 201 -26.16 9.30 12.28
N GLU A 202 -27.24 8.82 11.67
CA GLU A 202 -27.82 7.52 11.99
C GLU A 202 -26.83 6.40 11.59
N ILE A 203 -26.56 5.49 12.53
CA ILE A 203 -25.73 4.30 12.26
C ILE A 203 -26.60 3.30 11.50
N SER A 204 -26.15 2.88 10.32
CA SER A 204 -26.83 1.85 9.53
C SER A 204 -26.60 0.48 10.14
N ILE A 205 -27.69 -0.23 10.43
CA ILE A 205 -27.65 -1.64 10.86
C ILE A 205 -28.04 -2.52 9.67
N ASP A 206 -27.09 -3.33 9.21
CA ASP A 206 -27.25 -4.25 8.08
C ASP A 206 -27.52 -5.69 8.54
N GLN A 207 -27.08 -6.08 9.74
CA GLN A 207 -27.38 -7.40 10.31
C GLN A 207 -27.78 -7.32 11.78
N THR A 208 -28.55 -8.31 12.22
CA THR A 208 -28.93 -8.47 13.62
C THR A 208 -28.65 -9.88 14.12
N TYR A 209 -28.37 -10.00 15.42
CA TYR A 209 -28.13 -11.25 16.11
C TYR A 209 -28.80 -11.23 17.48
N GLN A 210 -29.45 -12.32 17.85
CA GLN A 210 -30.05 -12.48 19.18
C GLN A 210 -29.16 -13.38 20.01
N ASP A 211 -28.56 -12.84 21.07
CA ASP A 211 -27.65 -13.64 21.89
C ASP A 211 -28.38 -14.62 22.84
N PRO A 212 -27.67 -15.59 23.45
CA PRO A 212 -28.27 -16.53 24.39
C PRO A 212 -28.83 -15.91 25.68
N GLY A 213 -28.42 -14.69 26.02
CA GLY A 213 -28.95 -13.91 27.14
C GLY A 213 -30.28 -13.23 26.83
N GLY A 214 -30.62 -13.10 25.54
CA GLY A 214 -31.82 -12.43 25.06
C GLY A 214 -31.59 -10.98 24.63
N ASP A 215 -30.34 -10.54 24.52
CA ASP A 215 -30.04 -9.21 23.99
C ASP A 215 -29.92 -9.20 22.47
N LEU A 216 -30.47 -8.13 21.88
CA LEU A 216 -30.43 -7.89 20.44
C LEU A 216 -29.18 -7.12 20.10
N TRP A 217 -28.39 -7.66 19.18
CA TRP A 217 -27.18 -7.05 18.67
C TRP A 217 -27.40 -6.56 17.23
N GLY A 218 -26.86 -5.40 16.91
CA GLY A 218 -26.86 -4.82 15.57
C GLY A 218 -25.44 -4.69 15.04
N HIS A 219 -25.19 -5.20 13.85
CA HIS A 219 -23.94 -5.05 13.12
C HIS A 219 -23.98 -3.80 12.24
N SER A 220 -22.83 -3.18 12.03
CA SER A 220 -22.63 -2.15 11.02
C SER A 220 -21.31 -2.37 10.29
N GLY A 221 -21.39 -2.44 8.96
CA GLY A 221 -20.19 -2.55 8.13
C GLY A 221 -19.28 -1.31 8.19
N TYR A 222 -19.83 -0.11 8.39
CA TYR A 222 -19.05 1.14 8.44
C TYR A 222 -19.77 2.30 9.13
N TYR A 223 -19.05 3.01 10.01
CA TYR A 223 -19.46 4.30 10.55
C TYR A 223 -18.24 5.17 10.87
N PHE A 224 -18.02 6.25 10.13
CA PHE A 224 -16.96 7.25 10.35
C PHE A 224 -15.56 6.67 10.71
N GLY A 225 -15.14 5.63 10.00
CA GLY A 225 -13.81 5.00 10.19
C GLY A 225 -13.84 3.72 11.03
N TYR A 226 -14.87 3.51 11.83
CA TYR A 226 -15.14 2.21 12.43
C TYR A 226 -15.69 1.26 11.35
N ARG A 227 -15.20 0.03 11.31
CA ARG A 227 -15.57 -0.98 10.32
C ARG A 227 -15.89 -2.30 11.01
N ASN A 228 -16.88 -3.03 10.49
CA ASN A 228 -17.23 -4.38 10.95
C ASN A 228 -17.33 -4.47 12.48
N PHE A 229 -18.31 -3.77 13.06
CA PHE A 229 -18.51 -3.72 14.50
C PHE A 229 -19.97 -4.02 14.86
N TRP A 230 -20.16 -4.42 16.10
CA TRP A 230 -21.44 -4.76 16.70
C TRP A 230 -21.76 -3.83 17.86
N ILE A 231 -23.06 -3.56 18.06
CA ILE A 231 -23.61 -2.78 19.17
C ILE A 231 -24.67 -3.63 19.85
N ASN A 232 -24.67 -3.69 21.19
CA ASN A 232 -25.81 -4.21 21.94
C ASN A 232 -26.95 -3.18 21.84
N LEU A 233 -28.00 -3.49 21.07
CA LEU A 233 -29.15 -2.60 20.87
C LEU A 233 -30.12 -2.63 22.05
N SER A 234 -30.09 -3.69 22.88
CA SER A 234 -30.85 -3.75 24.13
C SER A 234 -30.27 -2.81 25.18
N ASP A 235 -28.93 -2.77 25.31
CA ASP A 235 -28.21 -1.84 26.19
C ASP A 235 -26.90 -1.33 25.53
N PRO A 236 -26.97 -0.25 24.73
CA PRO A 236 -25.80 0.29 24.04
C PRO A 236 -24.69 0.83 24.97
N GLY A 237 -25.03 1.09 26.24
CA GLY A 237 -24.11 1.61 27.26
C GLY A 237 -23.34 0.52 28.01
N GLU A 238 -23.59 -0.76 27.71
CA GLU A 238 -22.97 -1.87 28.41
C GLU A 238 -21.50 -2.04 28.04
N ALA A 239 -20.62 -1.85 29.03
CA ALA A 239 -19.17 -1.93 28.86
C ALA A 239 -18.60 -3.35 28.98
N ASN A 240 -19.41 -4.33 29.40
CA ASN A 240 -18.97 -5.71 29.61
C ASN A 240 -20.16 -6.69 29.55
N PRO A 241 -20.62 -7.04 28.34
CA PRO A 241 -21.67 -8.03 28.16
C PRO A 241 -21.26 -9.36 28.81
N GLU A 242 -22.14 -9.97 29.61
CA GLU A 242 -21.87 -11.25 30.29
C GLU A 242 -21.93 -12.47 29.34
N LEU A 243 -21.27 -12.37 28.20
CA LEU A 243 -21.16 -13.46 27.23
C LEU A 243 -19.86 -14.23 27.46
N LYS A 244 -19.88 -15.53 27.19
CA LYS A 244 -18.70 -16.37 27.35
C LYS A 244 -17.66 -15.97 26.31
N PRO A 245 -16.43 -15.63 26.71
CA PRO A 245 -15.34 -15.37 25.78
C PRO A 245 -15.06 -16.56 24.87
N GLN A 246 -14.61 -16.28 23.66
CA GLN A 246 -14.13 -17.31 22.75
C GLN A 246 -12.85 -17.96 23.27
N GLU A 247 -12.78 -19.29 23.21
CA GLU A 247 -11.59 -20.02 23.65
C GLU A 247 -10.43 -19.73 22.70
N LYS A 248 -9.27 -19.37 23.25
CA LYS A 248 -8.08 -19.09 22.44
C LYS A 248 -7.67 -20.35 21.67
N PRO A 249 -7.36 -20.23 20.37
CA PRO A 249 -6.99 -21.39 19.59
C PRO A 249 -5.68 -21.99 20.08
N LYS A 250 -5.54 -23.31 19.93
CA LYS A 250 -4.29 -24.01 20.22
C LYS A 250 -3.30 -23.83 19.07
N LEU A 251 -2.23 -23.08 19.32
CA LEU A 251 -1.16 -22.84 18.34
C LEU A 251 -0.12 -23.97 18.33
N ILE A 252 0.55 -24.14 17.19
CA ILE A 252 1.73 -24.99 17.04
C ILE A 252 2.89 -24.31 17.78
N PRO A 253 3.63 -25.03 18.66
CA PRO A 253 4.72 -24.44 19.43
C PRO A 253 5.79 -23.77 18.54
N PRO A 254 6.39 -22.65 19.00
CA PRO A 254 7.42 -21.95 18.26
C PRO A 254 8.69 -22.80 18.12
N ALA A 255 9.33 -22.72 16.95
CA ALA A 255 10.68 -23.22 16.74
C ALA A 255 11.68 -22.45 17.62
N ASP A 256 12.76 -23.11 18.01
CA ASP A 256 13.77 -22.48 18.85
C ASP A 256 14.61 -21.47 18.04
N ARG A 257 15.16 -20.49 18.76
CA ARG A 257 15.93 -19.39 18.17
C ARG A 257 17.12 -19.86 17.31
N LYS A 258 17.82 -20.95 17.68
CA LYS A 258 18.98 -21.42 16.90
C LYS A 258 18.54 -21.98 15.57
N THR A 259 17.41 -22.67 15.54
CA THR A 259 16.79 -23.15 14.31
C THR A 259 16.48 -21.96 13.40
N LEU A 260 15.80 -20.93 13.91
CA LEU A 260 15.45 -19.72 13.13
C LEU A 260 16.68 -18.98 12.58
N GLU A 261 17.71 -18.79 13.41
CA GLU A 261 18.95 -18.10 13.01
C GLU A 261 19.76 -18.86 11.96
N SER A 262 19.55 -20.18 11.83
CA SER A 262 20.22 -21.02 10.84
C SER A 262 19.57 -20.98 9.44
N LEU A 263 18.34 -20.46 9.34
CA LEU A 263 17.59 -20.45 8.08
C LEU A 263 18.11 -19.36 7.13
N PRO A 264 18.21 -19.65 5.83
CA PRO A 264 18.77 -18.71 4.86
C PRO A 264 17.81 -17.54 4.60
N LYS A 265 18.28 -16.31 4.83
CA LYS A 265 17.63 -15.08 4.36
C LYS A 265 18.27 -14.65 3.04
N THR A 266 17.48 -14.65 1.96
CA THR A 266 17.95 -14.43 0.58
C THR A 266 17.37 -13.15 -0.06
N GLY A 267 16.43 -12.49 0.62
CA GLY A 267 15.80 -11.23 0.24
C GLY A 267 16.58 -10.00 0.69
N ARG A 268 15.98 -8.81 0.48
CA ARG A 268 16.63 -7.50 0.26
C ARG A 268 17.98 -7.27 0.99
N SER A 269 19.05 -7.69 0.32
CA SER A 269 20.38 -7.11 0.46
C SER A 269 20.33 -5.66 -0.05
N GLY A 270 20.61 -4.67 0.81
CA GLY A 270 20.50 -3.22 0.57
C GLY A 270 21.41 -2.61 -0.51
N LEU A 271 21.60 -3.29 -1.64
CA LEU A 271 22.56 -2.93 -2.70
C LEU A 271 21.88 -2.50 -4.01
N VAL A 272 20.58 -2.16 -3.98
CA VAL A 272 19.85 -1.72 -5.19
C VAL A 272 19.89 -0.19 -5.38
N LEU A 273 20.11 0.60 -4.32
CA LEU A 273 20.18 2.06 -4.43
C LEU A 273 21.50 2.68 -4.98
N PRO A 274 22.70 2.08 -4.88
CA PRO A 274 23.91 2.77 -5.35
C PRO A 274 24.06 2.77 -6.89
N LEU A 275 23.43 1.84 -7.62
CA LEU A 275 23.65 1.71 -9.07
C LEU A 275 22.81 2.69 -9.91
N THR A 276 21.56 2.96 -9.52
CA THR A 276 20.71 3.94 -10.22
C THR A 276 21.21 5.36 -9.99
N VAL A 277 21.59 5.69 -8.75
CA VAL A 277 22.18 6.99 -8.40
C VAL A 277 23.56 7.17 -9.04
N ALA A 278 24.43 6.16 -9.03
CA ALA A 278 25.71 6.22 -9.73
C ALA A 278 25.53 6.36 -11.25
N GLY A 279 24.57 5.65 -11.84
CA GLY A 279 24.20 5.79 -13.25
C GLY A 279 23.74 7.21 -13.60
N LEU A 280 22.91 7.82 -12.74
CA LEU A 280 22.42 9.19 -12.92
C LEU A 280 23.55 10.23 -12.78
N ILE A 281 24.48 10.03 -11.84
CA ILE A 281 25.67 10.88 -11.65
C ILE A 281 26.59 10.79 -12.87
N VAL A 282 26.85 9.59 -13.38
CA VAL A 282 27.67 9.42 -14.59
C VAL A 282 27.00 10.06 -15.80
N LEU A 283 25.68 9.87 -15.97
CA LEU A 283 24.92 10.46 -17.08
C LEU A 283 24.95 11.99 -17.05
N THR A 284 24.78 12.60 -15.86
CA THR A 284 24.84 14.06 -15.69
C THR A 284 26.22 14.63 -15.98
N ILE A 285 27.30 13.95 -15.57
CA ILE A 285 28.68 14.36 -15.90
C ILE A 285 28.92 14.31 -17.42
N VAL A 286 28.48 13.24 -18.10
CA VAL A 286 28.63 13.10 -19.56
C VAL A 286 27.84 14.17 -20.31
N LEU A 287 26.59 14.42 -19.93
CA LEU A 287 25.77 15.46 -20.56
C LEU A 287 26.38 16.86 -20.35
N THR A 288 26.86 17.16 -19.13
CA THR A 288 27.46 18.46 -18.82
C THR A 288 28.75 18.68 -19.62
N THR A 289 29.61 17.67 -19.74
CA THR A 289 30.85 17.76 -20.52
C THR A 289 30.60 17.91 -22.02
N LEU A 290 29.57 17.24 -22.57
CA LEU A 290 29.15 17.41 -23.97
C LEU A 290 28.61 18.81 -24.24
N VAL A 291 27.80 19.37 -23.34
CA VAL A 291 27.28 20.74 -23.45
C VAL A 291 28.41 21.77 -23.40
N ILE A 292 29.37 21.62 -22.47
CA ILE A 292 30.54 22.50 -22.38
C ILE A 292 31.38 22.42 -23.67
N ARG A 293 31.66 21.22 -24.17
CA ARG A 293 32.40 21.05 -25.43
C ARG A 293 31.67 21.69 -26.61
N PHE A 294 30.36 21.49 -26.72
CA PHE A 294 29.56 22.08 -27.79
C PHE A 294 29.58 23.61 -27.72
N MET A 295 29.45 24.21 -26.53
CA MET A 295 29.56 25.65 -26.35
C MET A 295 30.97 26.18 -26.68
N ALA A 296 32.02 25.45 -26.30
CA ALA A 296 33.40 25.85 -26.57
C ALA A 296 33.75 25.78 -28.07
N VAL A 297 33.26 24.77 -28.79
CA VAL A 297 33.42 24.66 -30.25
C VAL A 297 32.66 25.77 -30.95
N LYS A 298 31.39 26.00 -30.57
CA LYS A 298 30.58 27.07 -31.14
C LYS A 298 31.22 28.45 -30.92
N LYS A 299 31.75 28.73 -29.72
CA LYS A 299 32.45 29.99 -29.42
C LYS A 299 33.72 30.16 -30.28
N ARG A 300 34.50 29.09 -30.49
CA ARG A 300 35.68 29.12 -31.36
C ARG A 300 35.34 29.37 -32.83
N ASP A 301 34.22 28.82 -33.30
CA ASP A 301 33.77 29.04 -34.66
C ASP A 301 33.26 30.48 -34.85
N GLU A 302 32.55 31.03 -33.86
CA GLU A 302 32.13 32.44 -33.82
C GLU A 302 33.34 33.41 -33.80
N GLU A 303 34.37 33.13 -33.00
CA GLU A 303 35.62 33.91 -32.95
C GLU A 303 36.40 33.86 -34.27
N LYS A 304 36.45 32.71 -34.95
CA LYS A 304 37.07 32.58 -36.28
C LYS A 304 36.33 33.34 -37.36
N THR A 305 34.99 33.36 -37.32
CA THR A 305 34.20 34.17 -38.25
C THR A 305 34.31 35.68 -37.99
N ALA A 306 34.54 36.09 -36.74
CA ALA A 306 34.75 37.51 -36.39
C ALA A 306 36.13 38.03 -36.82
N ASP A 307 37.18 37.20 -36.74
CA ASP A 307 38.53 37.57 -37.17
C ASP A 307 38.69 37.57 -38.71
N GLY A 308 37.95 36.72 -39.42
CA GLY A 308 37.91 36.70 -40.88
C GLY A 308 37.21 37.93 -41.51
N GLY A 309 36.36 38.63 -40.77
CA GLY A 309 35.64 39.83 -41.25
C GLY A 309 36.40 41.15 -41.12
N ARG A 310 37.59 41.16 -40.51
CA ARG A 310 38.38 42.40 -40.26
C ARG A 310 39.50 42.65 -41.28
N LYS A 311 39.57 41.83 -42.32
CA LYS A 311 40.49 42.01 -43.46
C LYS A 311 39.70 42.18 -44.76
N GLU A 312 38.92 43.25 -44.86
CA GLU A 312 38.54 43.89 -46.12
C GLU A 312 37.74 45.17 -45.81
N SER A 313 38.47 46.27 -45.58
CA SER A 313 38.06 47.64 -45.88
C SER A 313 39.29 48.52 -46.02
#